data_AF-A0A938SIA8-F1
#
_entry.id   AF-A0A938SIA8-F1
#
_cell.length_a   1.000
_cell.length_b   1.000
_cell.length_c   1.000
_cell.angle_alpha   90.00
_cell.angle_beta   90.00
_cell.angle_gamma   90.00
#
_symmetry.space_group_name_H-M   'P 1'
#
loop_
_entity.id
_entity.type
_entity.pdbx_description
1 polymer ?
#
loop_
_entity_poly.entity_id
_entity_poly.type
_entity_poly.pdbx_seq_one_letter_code
_entity_poly.pdbx_strand_id
1 'polypeptide(L)'
;LAARYVVDEVVELYDDQATAKAILDAFMRLNRALGPKDCLLIYYSGHGELDEALNTGFWIPVNGQPGEPATFVANDVIRRFVSGLTHAQHVLLFSDSCFAGDFFRATTPGPRRIDSAYYRQVWEKPSRKAMTSGAMQPVSDNGLGNHSPFAYWLIKRLNENAKPYLTPSTLFEWIKEGVTTYSAHGQQPLYGEIQGAGGLEGGEFVLFLRSPSEAPAPPPAPLPAQTPKPGDTQTNPKDGAEMVWIPPGEFLMGNDMEDITAFWKKFRLNEEEIEKLGLKHETPRHRVSVDGFWMYKYEVTNAQFEKFVKATGHKTEAENDGKSGAWSIEENKFGEVKGADWRHPRGPGTSAQPDHPVV
;
A
#
# COMPACT_ATOMS: atom_id res chain seq x y z
N LEU A 1 6.63 9.25 4.56
CA LEU A 1 7.91 9.80 4.05
C LEU A 1 8.45 10.95 4.92
N ALA A 2 7.76 12.09 5.00
CA ALA A 2 8.22 13.30 5.71
C ALA A 2 8.53 13.13 7.21
N ALA A 3 7.93 12.13 7.85
CA ALA A 3 8.20 11.78 9.25
C ALA A 3 9.60 11.15 9.49
N ARG A 4 10.14 10.40 8.51
CA ARG A 4 11.46 9.72 8.64
C ARG A 4 12.57 10.39 7.83
N TYR A 5 12.24 11.06 6.74
CA TYR A 5 13.21 11.65 5.84
C TYR A 5 13.13 13.18 5.86
N VAL A 6 14.25 13.84 5.55
CA VAL A 6 14.32 15.29 5.42
C VAL A 6 13.44 15.69 4.22
N VAL A 7 12.40 16.47 4.51
CA VAL A 7 11.46 17.03 3.56
C VAL A 7 11.11 18.42 4.08
N ASP A 8 11.34 19.43 3.24
CA ASP A 8 11.13 20.83 3.60
C ASP A 8 9.66 21.23 3.41
N GLU A 9 9.07 20.84 2.28
CA GLU A 9 7.68 21.14 1.94
C GLU A 9 6.97 19.90 1.38
N VAL A 10 5.68 19.78 1.69
CA VAL A 10 4.79 18.75 1.15
C VAL A 10 3.60 19.44 0.49
N VAL A 11 3.33 19.09 -0.76
CA VAL A 11 2.13 19.50 -1.49
C VAL A 11 1.28 18.27 -1.72
N GLU A 12 0.05 18.30 -1.22
CA GLU A 12 -0.87 17.17 -1.27
C GLU A 12 -2.08 17.51 -2.13
N LEU A 13 -2.49 16.55 -2.97
CA LEU A 13 -3.73 16.60 -3.74
C LEU A 13 -4.38 15.22 -3.62
N TYR A 14 -5.47 15.16 -2.86
CA TYR A 14 -6.23 13.93 -2.63
C TYR A 14 -7.62 14.03 -3.25
N ASP A 15 -8.14 12.89 -3.69
CA ASP A 15 -9.55 12.68 -4.05
C ASP A 15 -10.18 13.85 -4.82
N ASP A 16 -11.17 14.53 -4.24
CA ASP A 16 -11.92 15.63 -4.83
C ASP A 16 -11.07 16.82 -5.27
N GLN A 17 -9.88 16.99 -4.69
CA GLN A 17 -8.91 18.02 -5.06
C GLN A 17 -8.04 17.60 -6.26
N ALA A 18 -7.87 16.30 -6.49
CA ALA A 18 -7.01 15.73 -7.53
C ALA A 18 -7.67 15.77 -8.92
N THR A 19 -8.11 16.96 -9.33
CA THR A 19 -8.64 17.21 -10.68
C THR A 19 -7.51 17.37 -11.71
N ALA A 20 -7.80 17.12 -12.99
CA ALA A 20 -6.82 17.30 -14.08
C ALA A 20 -6.18 18.69 -14.02
N LYS A 21 -7.00 19.73 -13.84
CA LYS A 21 -6.56 21.12 -13.73
C LYS A 21 -5.67 21.34 -12.50
N ALA A 22 -6.06 20.83 -11.33
CA ALA A 22 -5.29 21.01 -10.11
C ALA A 22 -3.90 20.36 -10.18
N ILE A 23 -3.82 19.16 -10.77
CA ILE A 23 -2.56 18.45 -11.03
C ILE A 23 -1.65 19.29 -11.93
N LEU A 24 -2.17 19.75 -13.08
CA LEU A 24 -1.41 20.57 -14.03
C LEU A 24 -0.99 21.92 -13.43
N ASP A 25 -1.86 22.56 -12.67
CA ASP A 25 -1.55 23.80 -11.95
C ASP A 25 -0.46 23.58 -10.90
N ALA A 26 -0.45 22.43 -10.20
CA ALA A 26 0.60 22.09 -9.25
C ALA A 26 1.95 21.94 -9.93
N PHE A 27 2.03 21.23 -11.06
CA PHE A 27 3.25 21.16 -11.87
C PHE A 27 3.72 22.54 -12.34
N MET A 28 2.81 23.39 -12.81
CA MET A 28 3.13 24.76 -13.22
C MET A 28 3.66 25.62 -12.08
N ARG A 29 3.09 25.48 -10.87
CA ARG A 29 3.59 26.17 -9.67
C ARG A 29 4.98 25.69 -9.29
N LEU A 30 5.19 24.38 -9.24
CA LEU A 30 6.49 23.79 -8.93
C LEU A 30 7.57 24.24 -9.91
N ASN A 31 7.25 24.30 -11.20
CA ASN A 31 8.18 24.77 -12.23
C ASN A 31 8.61 26.24 -12.07
N ARG A 32 7.79 27.06 -11.40
CA ARG A 32 8.13 28.46 -11.10
C ARG A 32 8.82 28.63 -9.75
N ALA A 33 8.56 27.73 -8.81
CA ALA A 33 9.04 27.84 -7.44
C ALA A 33 10.43 27.23 -7.23
N LEU A 34 10.73 26.12 -7.91
CA LEU A 34 11.95 25.34 -7.68
C LEU A 34 13.20 26.00 -8.27
N GLY A 35 14.25 26.06 -7.47
CA GLY A 35 15.57 26.58 -7.82
C GLY A 35 16.64 25.51 -8.09
N PRO A 36 17.89 25.94 -8.38
CA PRO A 36 19.01 25.09 -8.82
C PRO A 36 19.43 23.97 -7.86
N LYS A 37 19.09 24.09 -6.57
CA LYS A 37 19.49 23.13 -5.53
C LYS A 37 18.33 22.30 -5.00
N ASP A 38 17.12 22.59 -5.48
CA ASP A 38 15.92 21.97 -4.93
C ASP A 38 15.73 20.57 -5.51
N CYS A 39 15.16 19.70 -4.69
CA CYS A 39 14.91 18.31 -5.03
C CYS A 39 13.42 18.05 -4.94
N LEU A 40 12.83 17.53 -6.01
CA LEU A 40 11.41 17.23 -6.09
C LEU A 40 11.19 15.72 -6.10
N LEU A 41 10.40 15.23 -5.15
CA LEU A 41 9.84 13.87 -5.18
C LEU A 41 8.35 13.98 -5.44
N ILE A 42 7.88 13.30 -6.49
CA ILE A 42 6.46 13.21 -6.86
C ILE A 42 6.02 11.78 -6.59
N TYR A 43 4.91 11.61 -5.89
CA TYR A 43 4.24 10.31 -5.72
C TYR A 43 2.83 10.40 -6.30
N TYR A 44 2.52 9.53 -7.25
CA TYR A 44 1.19 9.36 -7.81
C TYR A 44 0.70 7.95 -7.50
N SER A 45 -0.54 7.84 -7.04
CA SER A 45 -1.23 6.57 -6.82
C SER A 45 -2.68 6.76 -7.23
N GLY A 46 -3.14 5.93 -8.15
CA GLY A 46 -4.47 6.07 -8.74
C GLY A 46 -4.61 5.29 -10.04
N HIS A 47 -5.78 5.41 -10.66
CA HIS A 47 -6.07 4.72 -11.91
C HIS A 47 -5.22 5.26 -13.06
N GLY A 48 -4.90 4.37 -13.99
CA GLY A 48 -4.26 4.73 -15.24
C GLY A 48 -4.79 3.87 -16.39
N GLU A 49 -4.77 4.43 -17.59
CA GLU A 49 -5.24 3.80 -18.82
C GLU A 49 -4.16 3.91 -19.90
N LEU A 50 -4.01 2.88 -20.72
CA LEU A 50 -3.14 2.91 -21.89
C LEU A 50 -4.00 3.10 -23.14
N ASP A 51 -3.72 4.14 -23.91
CA ASP A 51 -4.23 4.21 -25.28
C ASP A 51 -3.24 3.50 -26.20
N GLU A 52 -3.62 2.32 -26.71
CA GLU A 52 -2.76 1.51 -27.59
C GLU A 52 -2.51 2.18 -28.94
N ALA A 53 -3.45 2.98 -29.44
CA ALA A 53 -3.32 3.67 -30.72
C ALA A 53 -2.32 4.83 -30.63
N LEU A 54 -2.32 5.53 -29.50
CA LEU A 54 -1.38 6.62 -29.21
C LEU A 54 -0.09 6.15 -28.55
N ASN A 55 -0.05 4.90 -28.06
CA ASN A 55 1.05 4.31 -27.31
C ASN A 55 1.52 5.23 -26.16
N THR A 56 0.56 5.74 -25.38
CA THR A 56 0.81 6.63 -24.24
C THR A 56 -0.12 6.27 -23.08
N GLY A 57 0.44 6.24 -21.87
CA GLY A 57 -0.34 6.05 -20.65
C GLY A 57 -1.00 7.35 -20.20
N PHE A 58 -2.07 7.23 -19.43
CA PHE A 58 -2.82 8.33 -18.86
C PHE A 58 -2.97 8.15 -17.36
N TRP A 59 -2.85 9.23 -16.61
CA TRP A 59 -3.32 9.34 -15.24
C TRP A 59 -4.79 9.77 -15.29
N ILE A 60 -5.65 9.08 -14.55
CA ILE A 60 -7.08 9.38 -14.47
C ILE A 60 -7.33 10.21 -13.21
N PRO A 61 -7.59 11.53 -13.33
CA PRO A 61 -7.91 12.38 -12.18
C PRO A 61 -9.33 12.08 -11.68
N VAL A 62 -9.70 12.61 -10.51
CA VAL A 62 -11.03 12.37 -9.91
C VAL A 62 -12.20 12.78 -10.81
N ASN A 63 -11.99 13.77 -11.67
CA ASN A 63 -12.97 14.28 -12.63
C ASN A 63 -12.80 13.68 -14.03
N GLY A 64 -11.98 12.63 -14.17
CA GLY A 64 -11.83 11.87 -15.40
C GLY A 64 -13.08 11.05 -15.68
N GLN A 65 -13.54 11.05 -16.93
CA GLN A 65 -14.70 10.28 -17.36
C GLN A 65 -14.27 9.05 -18.15
N PRO A 66 -14.77 7.84 -17.80
CA PRO A 66 -14.47 6.63 -18.56
C PRO A 66 -14.82 6.79 -20.04
N GLY A 67 -13.87 6.46 -20.93
CA GLY A 67 -14.06 6.60 -22.37
C GLY A 67 -13.89 8.02 -22.93
N GLU A 68 -13.51 9.00 -22.10
CA GLU A 68 -13.18 10.36 -22.54
C GLU A 68 -11.71 10.73 -22.25
N PRO A 69 -10.73 10.30 -23.08
CA PRO A 69 -9.31 10.55 -22.85
C PRO A 69 -8.92 12.03 -22.71
N ALA A 70 -9.73 12.94 -23.24
CA ALA A 70 -9.54 14.39 -23.10
C ALA A 70 -9.65 14.88 -21.65
N THR A 71 -10.27 14.10 -20.77
CA THR A 71 -10.41 14.39 -19.33
C THR A 71 -9.23 13.86 -18.50
N PHE A 72 -8.34 13.06 -19.11
CA PHE A 72 -7.20 12.45 -18.45
C PHE A 72 -5.92 13.29 -18.61
N VAL A 73 -4.88 12.94 -17.85
CA VAL A 73 -3.56 13.57 -17.96
C VAL A 73 -2.57 12.59 -18.59
N ALA A 74 -2.18 12.83 -19.83
CA ALA A 74 -1.24 11.96 -20.55
C ALA A 74 0.17 11.96 -19.93
N ASN A 75 0.84 10.81 -19.94
CA ASN A 75 2.22 10.66 -19.50
C ASN A 75 3.18 11.56 -20.29
N ASP A 76 2.90 11.84 -21.57
CA ASP A 76 3.63 12.81 -22.39
C ASP A 76 3.65 14.21 -21.78
N VAL A 77 2.52 14.62 -21.20
CA VAL A 77 2.39 15.92 -20.52
C VAL A 77 3.20 15.91 -19.23
N ILE A 78 3.10 14.84 -18.43
CA ILE A 78 3.90 14.66 -17.20
C ILE A 78 5.40 14.68 -17.52
N ARG A 79 5.83 13.95 -18.55
CA ARG A 79 7.22 13.93 -19.04
C ARG A 79 7.68 15.33 -19.39
N ARG A 80 6.89 16.10 -20.16
CA ARG A 80 7.24 17.49 -20.52
C ARG A 80 7.39 18.39 -19.30
N PHE A 81 6.54 18.23 -18.28
CA PHE A 81 6.70 18.97 -17.03
C PHE A 81 8.00 18.61 -16.31
N VAL A 82 8.29 17.32 -16.17
CA VAL A 82 9.53 16.87 -15.53
C VAL A 82 10.77 17.31 -16.32
N SER A 83 10.71 17.27 -17.65
CA SER A 83 11.75 17.83 -18.53
C SER A 83 11.90 19.34 -18.35
N GLY A 84 10.80 20.05 -18.12
CA GLY A 84 10.75 21.50 -17.95
C GLY A 84 11.39 21.99 -16.66
N LEU A 85 11.49 21.13 -15.64
CA LEU A 85 12.17 21.37 -14.35
C LEU A 85 13.71 21.36 -14.51
N THR A 86 14.21 22.18 -15.42
CA THR A 86 15.65 22.29 -15.73
C THR A 86 16.45 22.87 -14.57
N HIS A 87 15.80 23.64 -13.70
CA HIS A 87 16.44 24.24 -12.53
C HIS A 87 16.60 23.22 -11.38
N ALA A 88 15.62 22.37 -11.08
CA ALA A 88 15.74 21.45 -9.93
C ALA A 88 16.99 20.54 -10.01
N GLN A 89 17.70 20.31 -8.92
CA GLN A 89 18.85 19.41 -8.89
C GLN A 89 18.39 17.98 -9.21
N HIS A 90 17.41 17.47 -8.48
CA HIS A 90 16.89 16.13 -8.68
C HIS A 90 15.36 16.13 -8.80
N VAL A 91 14.83 15.38 -9.76
CA VAL A 91 13.39 15.06 -9.84
C VAL A 91 13.24 13.54 -9.83
N LEU A 92 12.43 13.05 -8.90
CA LEU A 92 12.11 11.64 -8.75
C LEU A 92 10.59 11.46 -8.79
N LEU A 93 10.10 10.64 -9.71
CA LEU A 93 8.69 10.28 -9.83
C LEU A 93 8.47 8.84 -9.36
N PHE A 94 7.54 8.62 -8.45
CA PHE A 94 6.97 7.32 -8.13
C PHE A 94 5.55 7.26 -8.71
N SER A 95 5.30 6.33 -9.64
CA SER A 95 3.98 6.13 -10.25
C SER A 95 3.44 4.75 -9.91
N ASP A 96 2.44 4.73 -9.04
CA ASP A 96 1.69 3.54 -8.68
C ASP A 96 0.38 3.47 -9.46
N SER A 97 0.52 3.34 -10.78
CA SER A 97 -0.60 3.28 -11.72
C SER A 97 -0.28 2.30 -12.83
N CYS A 98 -1.31 1.73 -13.44
CA CYS A 98 -1.16 0.86 -14.60
C CYS A 98 -0.44 1.62 -15.72
N PHE A 99 0.52 0.95 -16.37
CA PHE A 99 1.19 1.42 -17.59
C PHE A 99 2.10 2.64 -17.50
N ALA A 100 2.86 2.80 -16.40
CA ALA A 100 3.96 3.76 -16.34
C ALA A 100 5.29 3.23 -16.95
N GLY A 101 5.25 2.16 -17.75
CA GLY A 101 6.43 1.61 -18.43
C GLY A 101 6.93 2.42 -19.63
N ASP A 102 6.08 3.29 -20.19
CA ASP A 102 6.40 4.16 -21.32
C ASP A 102 7.34 5.33 -20.97
N PHE A 103 7.59 5.56 -19.68
CA PHE A 103 8.48 6.62 -19.19
C PHE A 103 9.97 6.37 -19.50
N PHE A 104 10.38 5.12 -19.73
CA PHE A 104 11.78 4.72 -19.62
C PHE A 104 12.51 4.50 -20.95
N ARG A 105 13.81 4.79 -20.93
CA ARG A 105 14.78 4.20 -21.86
C ARG A 105 15.53 3.09 -21.12
N ALA A 106 15.61 1.90 -21.71
CA ALA A 106 16.21 0.73 -21.06
C ALA A 106 17.66 1.02 -20.63
N THR A 107 17.92 0.99 -19.32
CA THR A 107 19.27 0.97 -18.75
C THR A 107 19.27 0.03 -17.56
N THR A 108 20.20 -0.92 -17.55
CA THR A 108 20.41 -1.85 -16.44
C THR A 108 21.58 -1.31 -15.61
N PRO A 109 21.37 -0.90 -14.35
CA PRO A 109 22.47 -0.56 -13.47
C PRO A 109 23.32 -1.81 -13.21
N GLY A 110 24.62 -1.74 -13.48
CA GLY A 110 25.56 -2.77 -13.03
C GLY A 110 25.77 -2.71 -11.51
N PRO A 111 26.36 -3.76 -10.91
CA PRO A 111 26.70 -3.77 -9.49
C PRO A 111 27.66 -2.62 -9.15
N ARG A 112 27.36 -1.87 -8.07
CA ARG A 112 28.17 -0.74 -7.60
C ARG A 112 28.47 -0.89 -6.11
N ARG A 113 29.67 -0.46 -5.70
CA ARG A 113 30.00 -0.27 -4.29
C ARG A 113 29.31 0.99 -3.79
N ILE A 114 28.44 0.85 -2.80
CA ILE A 114 27.64 1.95 -2.24
C ILE A 114 28.30 2.41 -0.94
N ASP A 115 29.02 3.53 -0.99
CA ASP A 115 29.68 4.17 0.14
C ASP A 115 29.52 5.70 0.09
N SER A 116 30.11 6.43 1.03
CA SER A 116 30.00 7.90 1.10
C SER A 116 30.51 8.63 -0.15
N ALA A 117 31.49 8.07 -0.85
CA ALA A 117 32.00 8.66 -2.09
C ALA A 117 30.98 8.49 -3.22
N TYR A 118 30.32 7.33 -3.29
CA TYR A 118 29.23 7.08 -4.22
C TYR A 118 28.09 8.09 -4.05
N TYR A 119 27.60 8.30 -2.82
CA TYR A 119 26.50 9.24 -2.59
C TYR A 119 26.84 10.68 -3.01
N ARG A 120 28.07 11.15 -2.72
CA ARG A 120 28.53 12.47 -3.15
C ARG A 120 28.56 12.58 -4.68
N GLN A 121 29.11 11.59 -5.35
CA GLN A 121 29.24 11.58 -6.81
C GLN A 121 27.89 11.64 -7.52
N VAL A 122 26.89 10.89 -7.04
CA VAL A 122 25.56 10.87 -7.67
C VAL A 122 24.71 12.10 -7.30
N TRP A 123 24.92 12.67 -6.12
CA TRP A 123 24.22 13.88 -5.66
C TRP A 123 24.68 15.15 -6.40
N GLU A 124 25.97 15.25 -6.74
CA GLU A 124 26.52 16.42 -7.43
C GLU A 124 25.96 16.61 -8.85
N LYS A 125 25.36 15.57 -9.43
CA LYS A 125 24.90 15.59 -10.81
C LYS A 125 23.37 15.62 -10.89
N PRO A 126 22.79 16.46 -11.76
CA PRO A 126 21.35 16.54 -11.88
C PRO A 126 20.74 15.22 -12.36
N SER A 127 19.56 14.86 -11.86
CA SER A 127 18.86 13.63 -12.27
C SER A 127 17.36 13.83 -12.48
N ARG A 128 16.78 13.12 -13.45
CA ARG A 128 15.32 13.03 -13.65
C ARG A 128 14.94 11.58 -13.88
N LYS A 129 14.42 10.93 -12.84
CA LYS A 129 14.19 9.48 -12.83
C LYS A 129 12.77 9.16 -12.38
N ALA A 130 12.27 8.01 -12.81
CA ALA A 130 11.00 7.48 -12.36
C ALA A 130 11.17 6.06 -11.81
N MET A 131 10.31 5.67 -10.88
CA MET A 131 10.08 4.29 -10.47
C MET A 131 8.59 4.01 -10.58
N THR A 132 8.23 2.86 -11.11
CA THR A 132 6.84 2.56 -11.44
C THR A 132 6.47 1.16 -11.02
N SER A 133 5.19 0.98 -10.73
CA SER A 133 4.64 -0.30 -10.29
C SER A 133 4.76 -1.38 -11.37
N GLY A 134 4.72 -1.04 -12.66
CA GLY A 134 5.09 -1.92 -13.77
C GLY A 134 4.18 -3.14 -13.92
N ALA A 135 2.97 -2.95 -14.44
CA ALA A 135 2.14 -4.02 -14.98
C ALA A 135 1.34 -3.53 -16.19
N MET A 136 1.18 -4.43 -17.17
CA MET A 136 0.25 -4.33 -18.30
C MET A 136 -1.20 -4.66 -17.88
N GLN A 137 -1.48 -4.73 -16.57
CA GLN A 137 -2.74 -5.21 -16.01
C GLN A 137 -3.14 -4.32 -14.83
N PRO A 138 -4.46 -4.23 -14.53
CA PRO A 138 -5.00 -3.45 -13.41
C PRO A 138 -4.28 -3.75 -12.10
N VAL A 139 -3.91 -2.71 -11.35
CA VAL A 139 -3.46 -2.87 -9.96
C VAL A 139 -4.68 -3.37 -9.16
N SER A 140 -4.55 -4.53 -8.51
CA SER A 140 -5.62 -5.07 -7.66
C SER A 140 -5.79 -4.19 -6.43
N ASP A 141 -7.02 -3.72 -6.19
CA ASP A 141 -7.39 -2.98 -4.96
C ASP A 141 -7.29 -3.88 -3.70
N ASN A 142 -7.19 -5.20 -3.87
CA ASN A 142 -6.95 -6.18 -2.81
C ASN A 142 -5.45 -6.48 -2.65
N GLY A 143 -4.66 -5.44 -2.42
CA GLY A 143 -3.21 -5.56 -2.23
C GLY A 143 -2.79 -5.88 -0.78
N LEU A 144 -1.48 -5.92 -0.54
CA LEU A 144 -0.91 -6.23 0.78
C LEU A 144 -1.13 -5.07 1.74
N GLY A 145 -1.83 -5.33 2.85
CA GLY A 145 -2.05 -4.32 3.90
C GLY A 145 -2.79 -3.08 3.42
N ASN A 146 -3.79 -3.24 2.53
CA ASN A 146 -4.55 -2.16 1.87
C ASN A 146 -3.74 -1.26 0.93
N HIS A 147 -2.58 -1.73 0.45
CA HIS A 147 -1.75 -1.03 -0.52
C HIS A 147 -1.48 -1.91 -1.73
N SER A 148 -1.29 -1.30 -2.92
CA SER A 148 -0.77 -2.04 -4.07
C SER A 148 0.54 -2.77 -3.70
N PRO A 149 0.91 -3.87 -4.38
CA PRO A 149 2.18 -4.54 -4.10
C PRO A 149 3.37 -3.58 -4.17
N PHE A 150 3.39 -2.67 -5.15
CA PHE A 150 4.43 -1.66 -5.27
C PHE A 150 4.45 -0.69 -4.08
N ALA A 151 3.29 -0.09 -3.74
CA ALA A 151 3.17 0.85 -2.63
C ALA A 151 3.51 0.18 -1.29
N TYR A 152 3.04 -1.04 -1.05
CA TYR A 152 3.35 -1.81 0.14
C TYR A 152 4.86 -1.96 0.33
N TRP A 153 5.57 -2.45 -0.71
CA TRP A 153 7.01 -2.65 -0.63
C TRP A 153 7.78 -1.33 -0.55
N LEU A 154 7.34 -0.29 -1.27
CA LEU A 154 7.92 1.05 -1.17
C LEU A 154 7.86 1.57 0.27
N ILE A 155 6.66 1.55 0.88
CA ILE A 155 6.44 2.02 2.27
C ILE A 155 7.27 1.18 3.24
N LYS A 156 7.21 -0.14 3.12
CA LYS A 156 7.95 -1.08 3.98
C LYS A 156 9.46 -0.81 3.93
N ARG A 157 10.05 -0.70 2.75
CA ARG A 157 11.50 -0.48 2.59
C ARG A 157 11.95 0.90 3.06
N LEU A 158 11.12 1.93 2.89
CA LEU A 158 11.38 3.24 3.46
C LEU A 158 11.34 3.23 5.00
N ASN A 159 10.43 2.47 5.60
CA ASN A 159 10.31 2.35 7.05
C ASN A 159 11.43 1.50 7.67
N GLU A 160 11.86 0.43 7.00
CA GLU A 160 12.93 -0.45 7.46
C GLU A 160 14.34 0.15 7.30
N ASN A 161 14.50 1.19 6.46
CA ASN A 161 15.80 1.79 6.23
C ASN A 161 16.39 2.42 7.50
N ALA A 162 17.54 1.89 7.93
CA ALA A 162 18.35 2.42 9.03
C ALA A 162 19.59 3.20 8.55
N LYS A 163 19.85 3.25 7.23
CA LYS A 163 21.00 3.97 6.70
C LYS A 163 20.70 5.47 6.62
N PRO A 164 21.69 6.35 6.90
CA PRO A 164 21.50 7.80 6.83
C PRO A 164 21.19 8.30 5.40
N TYR A 165 21.62 7.55 4.39
CA TYR A 165 21.42 7.86 2.98
C TYR A 165 20.79 6.67 2.27
N LEU A 166 19.81 6.92 1.41
CA LEU A 166 19.16 5.92 0.58
C LEU A 166 18.97 6.46 -0.83
N THR A 167 19.48 5.74 -1.84
CA THR A 167 19.21 6.08 -3.25
C THR A 167 17.98 5.34 -3.78
N PRO A 168 17.23 5.90 -4.74
CA PRO A 168 16.15 5.23 -5.43
C PRO A 168 16.57 3.95 -6.16
N SER A 169 17.80 3.84 -6.66
CA SER A 169 18.35 2.59 -7.22
C SER A 169 18.43 1.48 -6.18
N THR A 170 18.95 1.78 -4.98
CA THR A 170 19.02 0.81 -3.88
C THR A 170 17.61 0.41 -3.44
N LEU A 171 16.74 1.40 -3.28
CA LEU A 171 15.34 1.20 -2.93
C LEU A 171 14.61 0.36 -3.98
N PHE A 172 14.89 0.59 -5.26
CA PHE A 172 14.32 -0.16 -6.38
C PHE A 172 14.69 -1.64 -6.31
N GLU A 173 15.96 -1.97 -6.11
CA GLU A 173 16.39 -3.38 -6.00
C GLU A 173 15.64 -4.10 -4.87
N TRP A 174 15.47 -3.43 -3.71
CA TRP A 174 14.73 -3.99 -2.58
C TRP A 174 13.22 -4.13 -2.82
N ILE A 175 12.62 -3.18 -3.55
CA ILE A 175 11.22 -3.23 -3.95
C ILE A 175 11.02 -4.32 -4.99
N LYS A 176 11.88 -4.38 -6.01
CA LYS A 176 11.85 -5.40 -7.06
C LYS A 176 11.97 -6.79 -6.46
N GLU A 177 12.90 -7.01 -5.54
CA GLU A 177 13.05 -8.29 -4.82
C GLU A 177 11.74 -8.67 -4.09
N GLY A 178 11.16 -7.74 -3.34
CA GLY A 178 9.91 -7.97 -2.60
C GLY A 178 8.70 -8.23 -3.51
N VAL A 179 8.51 -7.38 -4.52
CA VAL A 179 7.40 -7.51 -5.49
C VAL A 179 7.52 -8.80 -6.28
N THR A 180 8.72 -9.15 -6.79
CA THR A 180 8.89 -10.37 -7.59
C THR A 180 8.78 -11.66 -6.78
N THR A 181 9.11 -11.64 -5.49
CA THR A 181 8.97 -12.79 -4.59
C THR A 181 7.51 -13.03 -4.19
N TYR A 182 6.69 -11.97 -4.13
CA TYR A 182 5.30 -12.04 -3.64
C TYR A 182 4.24 -12.01 -4.75
N SER A 183 4.51 -11.34 -5.88
CA SER A 183 3.57 -11.26 -6.99
C SER A 183 3.53 -12.57 -7.76
N ALA A 184 2.58 -13.45 -7.41
CA ALA A 184 2.14 -14.54 -8.28
C ALA A 184 1.65 -14.06 -9.67
N HIS A 185 1.44 -12.74 -9.84
CA HIS A 185 0.81 -12.11 -11.01
C HIS A 185 1.74 -11.29 -11.92
N GLY A 186 3.07 -11.46 -11.82
CA GLY A 186 3.98 -10.97 -12.87
C GLY A 186 4.20 -9.44 -12.95
N GLN A 187 3.88 -8.70 -11.89
CA GLN A 187 4.24 -7.28 -11.77
C GLN A 187 5.78 -7.13 -11.74
N GLN A 188 6.31 -6.30 -12.62
CA GLN A 188 7.75 -6.04 -12.76
C GLN A 188 7.97 -4.54 -12.65
N PRO A 189 8.28 -4.03 -11.44
CA PRO A 189 8.57 -2.62 -11.25
C PRO A 189 9.70 -2.19 -12.20
N LEU A 190 9.57 -0.97 -12.73
CA LEU A 190 10.57 -0.38 -13.61
C LEU A 190 11.16 0.87 -12.95
N TYR A 191 12.47 1.03 -13.06
CA TYR A 191 13.20 2.21 -12.61
C TYR A 191 14.18 2.65 -13.68
N GLY A 192 14.28 3.96 -13.89
CA GLY A 192 15.18 4.49 -14.90
C GLY A 192 15.02 5.99 -15.11
N GLU A 193 15.74 6.48 -16.09
CA GLU A 193 15.69 7.88 -16.53
C GLU A 193 14.40 8.14 -17.31
N ILE A 194 13.80 9.31 -17.08
CA ILE A 194 12.61 9.73 -17.81
C ILE A 194 13.04 10.18 -19.21
N GLN A 195 12.48 9.54 -20.24
CA GLN A 195 12.83 9.81 -21.63
C GLN A 195 12.63 11.29 -21.98
N GLY A 196 13.68 11.93 -22.50
CA GLY A 196 13.64 13.33 -22.93
C GLY A 196 13.64 14.35 -21.79
N ALA A 197 13.89 13.94 -20.53
CA ALA A 197 13.94 14.84 -19.38
C ALA A 197 15.31 15.44 -19.04
N GLY A 198 16.37 15.04 -19.75
CA GLY A 198 17.74 15.44 -19.42
C GLY A 198 18.24 14.80 -18.12
N GLY A 199 19.39 15.25 -17.60
CA GLY A 199 19.98 14.69 -16.37
C GLY A 199 20.58 13.28 -16.53
N LEU A 200 21.06 12.96 -17.74
CA LEU A 200 21.64 11.65 -18.11
C LEU A 200 23.10 11.46 -17.63
N GLU A 201 23.58 12.32 -16.72
CA GLU A 201 25.00 12.34 -16.33
C GLU A 201 25.35 11.32 -15.22
N GLY A 202 24.41 10.41 -14.92
CA GLY A 202 24.55 9.40 -13.88
C GLY A 202 24.21 9.92 -12.48
N GLY A 203 23.57 11.08 -12.37
CA GLY A 203 23.09 11.63 -11.11
C GLY A 203 21.96 10.81 -10.49
N GLU A 204 21.73 11.00 -9.20
CA GLU A 204 20.67 10.30 -8.49
C GLU A 204 20.19 11.08 -7.27
N PHE A 205 18.87 11.10 -7.07
CA PHE A 205 18.24 11.61 -5.86
C PHE A 205 18.78 10.85 -4.63
N VAL A 206 18.99 11.53 -3.51
CA VAL A 206 19.37 10.88 -2.25
C VAL A 206 18.33 11.24 -1.18
N LEU A 207 17.73 10.22 -0.58
CA LEU A 207 16.86 10.36 0.58
C LEU A 207 17.73 10.41 1.84
N PHE A 208 17.63 11.51 2.59
CA PHE A 208 18.34 11.72 3.84
C PHE A 208 17.44 11.31 5.01
N LEU A 209 17.84 10.29 5.77
CA LEU A 209 17.14 9.93 7.00
C LEU A 209 17.32 11.06 8.00
N ARG A 210 16.23 11.51 8.64
CA ARG A 210 16.33 12.53 9.69
C ARG A 210 17.19 12.01 10.82
N SER A 211 18.12 12.83 11.28
CA SER A 211 18.76 12.60 12.56
C SER A 211 17.69 12.65 13.66
N PRO A 212 17.81 11.89 14.76
CA PRO A 212 16.87 11.97 15.90
C PRO A 212 16.65 13.38 16.44
N SER A 213 17.57 14.31 16.17
CA SER A 213 17.52 15.73 16.55
C SER A 213 16.78 16.65 15.57
N GLU A 214 16.47 16.21 14.35
CA GLU A 214 15.88 17.03 13.26
C GLU A 214 14.52 16.49 12.76
N ALA A 215 13.98 15.45 13.41
CA ALA A 215 12.58 15.08 13.24
C ALA A 215 11.70 16.30 13.59
N PRO A 216 10.73 16.72 12.75
CA PRO A 216 9.72 17.66 13.19
C PRO A 216 9.07 17.00 14.41
N ALA A 217 8.96 17.73 15.51
CA ALA A 217 8.18 17.23 16.63
C ALA A 217 6.83 16.77 16.05
N PRO A 218 6.35 15.54 16.39
CA PRO A 218 5.00 15.16 16.04
C PRO A 218 4.07 16.31 16.46
N PRO A 219 3.02 16.64 15.67
CA PRO A 219 2.06 17.68 16.05
C PRO A 219 1.71 17.47 17.52
N PRO A 220 1.64 18.54 18.34
CA PRO A 220 1.56 18.40 19.78
C PRO A 220 0.45 17.42 20.10
N ALA A 221 0.86 16.25 20.60
CA ALA A 221 -0.10 15.30 21.10
C ALA A 221 -0.96 16.09 22.10
N PRO A 222 -2.29 15.91 22.11
CA PRO A 222 -3.07 16.35 23.25
C PRO A 222 -2.32 15.88 24.51
N LEU A 223 -2.11 16.80 25.46
CA LEU A 223 -1.39 16.63 26.74
C LEU A 223 -1.23 15.16 27.10
N PRO A 224 -0.01 14.63 27.35
CA PRO A 224 0.28 13.20 27.30
C PRO A 224 -0.80 12.43 28.05
N ALA A 225 -1.73 11.85 27.28
CA ALA A 225 -2.49 10.73 27.76
C ALA A 225 -1.40 9.71 28.11
N GLN A 226 -1.34 9.32 29.38
CA GLN A 226 -0.38 8.35 29.86
C GLN A 226 -0.35 7.19 28.85
N THR A 227 0.84 6.87 28.33
CA THR A 227 0.97 5.76 27.38
C THR A 227 0.31 4.54 28.01
N PRO A 228 -0.73 3.95 27.38
CA PRO A 228 -1.49 2.91 28.04
C PRO A 228 -0.57 1.73 28.37
N LYS A 229 -0.75 1.17 29.56
CA LYS A 229 -0.02 0.00 30.04
C LYS A 229 -0.77 -1.25 29.62
N PRO A 230 -0.07 -2.40 29.44
CA PRO A 230 -0.74 -3.67 29.17
C PRO A 230 -1.85 -3.94 30.19
N GLY A 231 -3.08 -4.16 29.69
CA GLY A 231 -4.25 -4.39 30.53
C GLY A 231 -4.98 -3.14 31.02
N ASP A 232 -4.54 -1.94 30.65
CA ASP A 232 -5.37 -0.74 30.80
C ASP A 232 -6.68 -0.92 30.05
N THR A 233 -7.75 -0.34 30.57
CA THR A 233 -9.10 -0.39 29.99
C THR A 233 -9.60 0.99 29.62
N GLN A 234 -10.37 1.07 28.55
CA GLN A 234 -11.12 2.27 28.20
C GLN A 234 -12.48 1.89 27.60
N THR A 235 -13.40 2.85 27.58
CA THR A 235 -14.68 2.69 26.91
C THR A 235 -14.59 3.29 25.50
N ASN A 236 -14.97 2.53 24.48
CA ASN A 236 -15.05 3.05 23.12
C ASN A 236 -16.09 4.18 23.06
N PRO A 237 -15.71 5.40 22.65
CA PRO A 237 -16.62 6.55 22.62
C PRO A 237 -17.74 6.41 21.58
N LYS A 238 -17.62 5.52 20.59
CA LYS A 238 -18.61 5.36 19.51
C LYS A 238 -19.78 4.47 19.92
N ASP A 239 -19.54 3.39 20.64
CA ASP A 239 -20.56 2.37 20.94
C ASP A 239 -20.61 1.94 22.41
N GLY A 240 -19.73 2.47 23.26
CA GLY A 240 -19.68 2.17 24.68
C GLY A 240 -19.01 0.83 25.03
N ALA A 241 -18.39 0.13 24.07
CA ALA A 241 -17.75 -1.16 24.33
C ALA A 241 -16.52 -1.02 25.24
N GLU A 242 -16.30 -1.97 26.15
CA GLU A 242 -15.07 -2.05 26.94
C GLU A 242 -13.93 -2.55 26.07
N MET A 243 -12.82 -1.81 26.06
CA MET A 243 -11.60 -2.11 25.33
C MET A 243 -10.45 -2.32 26.28
N VAL A 244 -9.51 -3.18 25.90
CA VAL A 244 -8.25 -3.45 26.59
C VAL A 244 -7.07 -3.01 25.71
N TRP A 245 -6.03 -2.48 26.34
CA TRP A 245 -4.81 -2.11 25.62
C TRP A 245 -3.94 -3.34 25.38
N ILE A 246 -3.61 -3.56 24.11
CA ILE A 246 -2.64 -4.55 23.65
C ILE A 246 -1.33 -3.81 23.35
N PRO A 247 -0.23 -4.14 24.04
CA PRO A 247 1.05 -3.45 23.81
C PRO A 247 1.63 -3.80 22.44
N PRO A 248 2.50 -2.94 21.89
CA PRO A 248 3.25 -3.27 20.69
C PRO A 248 4.12 -4.50 20.93
N GLY A 249 4.32 -5.29 19.88
CA GLY A 249 5.10 -6.52 19.98
C GLY A 249 5.47 -7.12 18.63
N GLU A 250 6.41 -8.05 18.67
CA GLU A 250 6.81 -8.84 17.51
C GLU A 250 6.40 -10.29 17.70
N PHE A 251 5.90 -10.91 16.63
CA PHE A 251 5.60 -12.33 16.60
C PHE A 251 5.97 -12.94 15.25
N LEU A 252 6.02 -14.27 15.19
CA LEU A 252 6.18 -15.00 13.94
C LEU A 252 4.80 -15.29 13.37
N MET A 253 4.53 -14.78 12.17
CA MET A 253 3.30 -15.04 11.43
C MET A 253 3.57 -16.02 10.31
N GLY A 254 2.63 -16.94 10.08
CA GLY A 254 2.77 -17.99 9.09
C GLY A 254 3.57 -19.20 9.58
N ASN A 255 3.68 -20.20 8.71
CA ASN A 255 4.29 -21.49 8.98
C ASN A 255 5.50 -21.74 8.08
N ASP A 256 6.45 -22.53 8.56
CA ASP A 256 7.53 -23.02 7.73
C ASP A 256 7.11 -24.29 7.00
N MET A 257 7.70 -24.52 5.83
CA MET A 257 7.37 -25.67 5.00
C MET A 257 7.67 -27.00 5.72
N GLU A 258 8.65 -27.01 6.63
CA GLU A 258 8.97 -28.15 7.48
C GLU A 258 7.85 -28.47 8.48
N ASP A 259 7.29 -27.44 9.14
CA ASP A 259 6.21 -27.59 10.12
C ASP A 259 4.93 -28.12 9.43
N ILE A 260 4.63 -27.60 8.25
CA ILE A 260 3.53 -28.07 7.42
C ILE A 260 3.78 -29.51 6.93
N THR A 261 5.01 -29.85 6.50
CA THR A 261 5.35 -31.22 6.09
C THR A 261 5.26 -32.22 7.24
N ALA A 262 5.65 -31.80 8.46
CA ALA A 262 5.49 -32.61 9.66
C ALA A 262 4.02 -32.85 9.99
N PHE A 263 3.17 -31.82 9.84
CA PHE A 263 1.72 -31.92 9.97
C PHE A 263 1.14 -32.91 8.95
N TRP A 264 1.54 -32.81 7.66
CA TRP A 264 1.10 -33.72 6.60
C TRP A 264 1.39 -35.19 6.91
N LYS A 265 2.61 -35.48 7.35
CA LYS A 265 3.03 -36.84 7.73
C LYS A 265 2.25 -37.36 8.94
N LYS A 266 2.01 -36.50 9.93
CA LYS A 266 1.28 -36.85 11.15
C LYS A 266 -0.16 -37.25 10.86
N PHE A 267 -0.84 -36.51 9.98
CA PHE A 267 -2.25 -36.73 9.65
C PHE A 267 -2.46 -37.60 8.40
N ARG A 268 -1.37 -38.03 7.72
CA ARG A 268 -1.40 -38.87 6.52
C ARG A 268 -2.29 -38.30 5.40
N LEU A 269 -2.26 -36.98 5.26
CA LEU A 269 -3.06 -36.27 4.26
C LEU A 269 -2.44 -36.41 2.86
N ASN A 270 -3.29 -36.45 1.84
CA ASN A 270 -2.86 -36.41 0.43
C ASN A 270 -2.77 -34.97 -0.11
N GLU A 271 -2.18 -34.79 -1.29
CA GLU A 271 -1.96 -33.45 -1.89
C GLU A 271 -3.26 -32.64 -2.11
N GLU A 272 -4.38 -33.30 -2.41
CA GLU A 272 -5.66 -32.62 -2.63
C GLU A 272 -6.27 -32.11 -1.32
N GLU A 273 -6.16 -32.89 -0.23
CA GLU A 273 -6.59 -32.49 1.11
C GLU A 273 -5.74 -31.33 1.65
N ILE A 274 -4.44 -31.33 1.34
CA ILE A 274 -3.51 -30.27 1.70
C ILE A 274 -3.85 -28.95 1.00
N GLU A 275 -4.17 -29.02 -0.29
CA GLU A 275 -4.58 -27.86 -1.07
C GLU A 275 -5.87 -27.25 -0.51
N LYS A 276 -6.85 -28.09 -0.15
CA LYS A 276 -8.12 -27.64 0.45
C LYS A 276 -7.95 -26.97 1.82
N LEU A 277 -6.92 -27.33 2.57
CA LEU A 277 -6.63 -26.69 3.86
C LEU A 277 -5.96 -25.32 3.71
N GLY A 278 -5.50 -24.94 2.51
CA GLY A 278 -4.89 -23.63 2.27
C GLY A 278 -3.58 -23.36 3.01
N LEU A 279 -3.00 -24.36 3.70
CA LEU A 279 -1.82 -24.20 4.56
C LEU A 279 -0.57 -23.70 3.80
N LYS A 280 -0.50 -23.93 2.49
CA LYS A 280 0.56 -23.36 1.64
C LYS A 280 0.49 -21.83 1.60
N HIS A 281 -0.71 -21.24 1.69
CA HIS A 281 -0.91 -19.79 1.74
C HIS A 281 -0.46 -19.17 3.07
N GLU A 282 -0.22 -19.98 4.10
CA GLU A 282 0.34 -19.53 5.37
C GLU A 282 1.89 -19.52 5.37
N THR A 283 2.53 -19.92 4.27
CA THR A 283 3.99 -19.85 4.10
C THR A 283 4.41 -18.58 3.35
N PRO A 284 5.62 -18.05 3.56
CA PRO A 284 6.61 -18.48 4.56
C PRO A 284 6.36 -17.87 5.94
N ARG A 285 6.88 -18.53 6.98
CA ARG A 285 6.98 -17.92 8.31
C ARG A 285 7.87 -16.69 8.25
N HIS A 286 7.39 -15.59 8.78
CA HIS A 286 8.13 -14.34 8.82
C HIS A 286 7.82 -13.54 10.08
N ARG A 287 8.73 -12.62 10.41
CA ARG A 287 8.57 -11.77 11.59
C ARG A 287 7.65 -10.60 11.25
N VAL A 288 6.68 -10.36 12.11
CA VAL A 288 5.73 -9.25 12.02
C VAL A 288 5.84 -8.43 13.30
N SER A 289 5.87 -7.11 13.15
CA SER A 289 5.77 -6.15 14.25
C SER A 289 4.43 -5.45 14.18
N VAL A 290 3.75 -5.31 15.31
CA VAL A 290 2.45 -4.65 15.41
C VAL A 290 2.55 -3.56 16.47
N ASP A 291 2.06 -2.37 16.15
CA ASP A 291 1.96 -1.26 17.10
C ASP A 291 0.94 -1.57 18.21
N GLY A 292 1.00 -0.84 19.33
CA GLY A 292 0.01 -1.01 20.38
C GLY A 292 -1.37 -0.51 19.95
N PHE A 293 -2.41 -1.25 20.26
CA PHE A 293 -3.79 -0.89 19.90
C PHE A 293 -4.79 -1.28 20.99
N TRP A 294 -5.94 -0.61 20.97
CA TRP A 294 -7.08 -0.97 21.80
C TRP A 294 -7.92 -2.02 21.08
N MET A 295 -8.20 -3.13 21.77
CA MET A 295 -9.04 -4.21 21.27
C MET A 295 -10.27 -4.37 22.15
N TYR A 296 -11.42 -4.75 21.59
CA TYR A 296 -12.59 -5.04 22.42
C TYR A 296 -12.28 -6.20 23.34
N LYS A 297 -12.72 -6.10 24.59
CA LYS A 297 -12.54 -7.16 25.58
C LYS A 297 -13.38 -8.40 25.29
N TYR A 298 -14.49 -8.22 24.57
CA TYR A 298 -15.45 -9.27 24.20
C TYR A 298 -15.70 -9.26 22.69
N GLU A 299 -16.16 -10.38 22.16
CA GLU A 299 -16.58 -10.52 20.77
C GLU A 299 -17.72 -9.54 20.42
N VAL A 300 -17.79 -9.11 19.17
CA VAL A 300 -18.85 -8.21 18.70
C VAL A 300 -20.18 -8.95 18.70
N THR A 301 -21.16 -8.42 19.44
CA THR A 301 -22.50 -9.03 19.53
C THR A 301 -23.37 -8.68 18.33
N ASN A 302 -24.40 -9.50 18.06
CA ASN A 302 -25.39 -9.21 17.02
C ASN A 302 -26.09 -7.85 17.22
N ALA A 303 -26.35 -7.45 18.48
CA ALA A 303 -26.91 -6.13 18.78
C ALA A 303 -25.97 -4.98 18.40
N GLN A 304 -24.66 -5.13 18.63
CA GLN A 304 -23.67 -4.13 18.23
C GLN A 304 -23.52 -4.07 16.71
N PHE A 305 -23.45 -5.22 16.06
CA PHE A 305 -23.37 -5.29 14.60
C PHE A 305 -24.63 -4.72 13.93
N GLU A 306 -25.82 -4.96 14.50
CA GLU A 306 -27.06 -4.37 13.98
C GLU A 306 -27.05 -2.84 14.03
N LYS A 307 -26.51 -2.23 15.11
CA LYS A 307 -26.35 -0.77 15.18
C LYS A 307 -25.42 -0.27 14.06
N PHE A 308 -24.32 -0.98 13.80
CA PHE A 308 -23.41 -0.65 12.71
C PHE A 308 -24.11 -0.73 11.34
N VAL A 309 -24.81 -1.84 11.04
CA VAL A 309 -25.55 -2.02 9.79
C VAL A 309 -26.60 -0.92 9.58
N LYS A 310 -27.35 -0.56 10.64
CA LYS A 310 -28.35 0.53 10.58
C LYS A 310 -27.70 1.90 10.31
N ALA A 311 -26.51 2.13 10.85
CA ALA A 311 -25.81 3.41 10.69
C ALA A 311 -25.14 3.56 9.32
N THR A 312 -24.65 2.46 8.72
CA THR A 312 -23.85 2.51 7.49
C THR A 312 -24.58 2.01 6.25
N GLY A 313 -25.69 1.29 6.41
CA GLY A 313 -26.34 0.57 5.32
C GLY A 313 -25.55 -0.63 4.81
N HIS A 314 -24.58 -1.13 5.59
CA HIS A 314 -23.74 -2.26 5.22
C HIS A 314 -24.57 -3.53 4.95
N LYS A 315 -24.18 -4.26 3.91
CA LYS A 315 -24.69 -5.60 3.57
C LYS A 315 -23.53 -6.59 3.58
N THR A 316 -23.67 -7.69 4.29
CA THR A 316 -22.64 -8.72 4.35
C THR A 316 -22.55 -9.50 3.04
N GLU A 317 -21.42 -10.19 2.82
CA GLU A 317 -21.25 -11.10 1.69
C GLU A 317 -22.34 -12.19 1.68
N ALA A 318 -22.67 -12.75 2.85
CA ALA A 318 -23.76 -13.72 3.00
C ALA A 318 -25.13 -13.17 2.54
N GLU A 319 -25.41 -11.89 2.82
CA GLU A 319 -26.64 -11.22 2.35
C GLU A 319 -26.62 -10.95 0.84
N ASN A 320 -25.45 -10.64 0.26
CA ASN A 320 -25.30 -10.41 -1.18
C ASN A 320 -25.40 -11.72 -1.98
N ASP A 321 -24.76 -12.78 -1.49
CA ASP A 321 -24.76 -14.10 -2.12
C ASP A 321 -26.06 -14.87 -1.85
N GLY A 322 -26.81 -14.46 -0.81
CA GLY A 322 -28.05 -15.10 -0.38
C GLY A 322 -27.84 -16.49 0.21
N LYS A 323 -26.61 -16.80 0.68
CA LYS A 323 -26.22 -18.05 1.32
C LYS A 323 -24.92 -17.84 2.12
N SER A 324 -24.69 -18.71 3.10
CA SER A 324 -23.43 -18.77 3.85
C SER A 324 -23.10 -20.20 4.26
N GLY A 325 -21.86 -20.46 4.63
CA GLY A 325 -21.45 -21.69 5.29
C GLY A 325 -22.03 -21.75 6.70
N ALA A 326 -22.93 -22.69 6.96
CA ALA A 326 -23.56 -22.87 8.26
C ALA A 326 -23.78 -24.35 8.58
N TRP A 327 -24.04 -24.64 9.85
CA TRP A 327 -24.48 -25.97 10.25
C TRP A 327 -25.95 -26.18 9.84
N SER A 328 -26.17 -27.07 8.87
CA SER A 328 -27.51 -27.49 8.45
C SER A 328 -28.10 -28.43 9.50
N ILE A 329 -29.24 -28.05 10.09
CA ILE A 329 -29.96 -28.89 11.06
C ILE A 329 -30.60 -30.10 10.36
N GLU A 330 -31.12 -29.92 9.15
CA GLU A 330 -31.78 -30.99 8.38
C GLU A 330 -30.79 -32.07 7.96
N GLU A 331 -29.61 -31.67 7.49
CA GLU A 331 -28.58 -32.60 6.99
C GLU A 331 -27.57 -33.01 8.07
N ASN A 332 -27.66 -32.42 9.27
CA ASN A 332 -26.74 -32.59 10.40
C ASN A 332 -25.26 -32.53 9.99
N LYS A 333 -24.91 -31.57 9.14
CA LYS A 333 -23.55 -31.34 8.64
C LYS A 333 -23.32 -29.86 8.38
N PHE A 334 -22.05 -29.44 8.40
CA PHE A 334 -21.66 -28.13 7.91
C PHE A 334 -21.72 -28.10 6.39
N GLY A 335 -22.25 -27.03 5.81
CA GLY A 335 -22.36 -26.86 4.37
C GLY A 335 -22.91 -25.48 4.00
N GLU A 336 -23.12 -25.24 2.70
CA GLU A 336 -23.77 -24.02 2.25
C GLU A 336 -25.27 -24.06 2.56
N VAL A 337 -25.76 -23.08 3.31
CA VAL A 337 -27.19 -22.95 3.65
C VAL A 337 -27.73 -21.69 2.99
N LYS A 338 -28.73 -21.87 2.13
CA LYS A 338 -29.41 -20.75 1.44
C LYS A 338 -30.16 -19.89 2.46
N GLY A 339 -29.96 -18.57 2.38
CA GLY A 339 -30.55 -17.59 3.28
C GLY A 339 -29.94 -17.60 4.68
N ALA A 340 -28.79 -18.26 4.88
CA ALA A 340 -28.02 -18.09 6.09
C ALA A 340 -27.25 -16.78 6.04
N ASP A 341 -27.41 -15.96 7.07
CA ASP A 341 -26.74 -14.69 7.27
C ASP A 341 -26.59 -14.43 8.78
N TRP A 342 -26.00 -13.30 9.14
CA TRP A 342 -25.75 -12.96 10.54
C TRP A 342 -27.02 -12.79 11.39
N ARG A 343 -28.18 -12.48 10.78
CA ARG A 343 -29.49 -12.45 11.47
C ARG A 343 -30.12 -13.85 11.52
N HIS A 344 -29.84 -14.67 10.53
CA HIS A 344 -30.38 -16.02 10.34
C HIS A 344 -29.23 -17.03 10.25
N PRO A 345 -28.44 -17.25 11.31
CA PRO A 345 -27.14 -17.94 11.23
C PRO A 345 -27.23 -19.43 10.84
N ARG A 346 -28.44 -20.00 10.81
CA ARG A 346 -28.71 -21.37 10.34
C ARG A 346 -29.75 -21.40 9.23
N GLY A 347 -29.94 -20.29 8.53
CA GLY A 347 -30.90 -20.16 7.44
C GLY A 347 -32.27 -19.60 7.84
N PRO A 348 -33.19 -19.47 6.86
CA PRO A 348 -34.50 -18.85 7.03
C PRO A 348 -35.30 -19.46 8.18
N GLY A 349 -35.88 -18.61 9.02
CA GLY A 349 -36.66 -19.03 10.20
C GLY A 349 -35.84 -19.20 11.48
N THR A 350 -34.52 -19.00 11.42
CA THR A 350 -33.68 -18.86 12.62
C THR A 350 -33.43 -17.40 12.94
N SER A 351 -33.12 -17.08 14.20
CA SER A 351 -32.81 -15.71 14.60
C SER A 351 -31.59 -15.70 15.51
N ALA A 352 -30.67 -14.78 15.22
CA ALA A 352 -29.50 -14.56 16.04
C ALA A 352 -29.90 -13.95 17.40
N GLN A 353 -29.23 -14.39 18.46
CA GLN A 353 -29.43 -13.82 19.79
C GLN A 353 -28.66 -12.49 19.89
N PRO A 354 -29.28 -11.39 20.38
CA PRO A 354 -28.67 -10.07 20.38
C PRO A 354 -27.35 -9.97 21.15
N ASP A 355 -27.18 -10.76 22.21
CA ASP A 355 -26.02 -10.79 23.10
C ASP A 355 -24.97 -11.84 22.70
N HIS A 356 -25.28 -12.69 21.71
CA HIS A 356 -24.31 -13.64 21.16
C HIS A 356 -23.40 -12.95 20.15
N PRO A 357 -22.19 -13.50 19.93
CA PRO A 357 -21.31 -13.04 18.85
C PRO A 357 -22.01 -13.07 17.50
N VAL A 358 -21.70 -12.08 16.68
CA VAL A 358 -22.07 -12.09 15.26
C VAL A 358 -21.25 -13.18 14.55
N VAL A 359 -21.92 -13.97 13.71
CA VAL A 359 -21.33 -15.12 13.00
C VAL A 359 -21.71 -15.12 11.53
#